data_AF-A0A9I9EK22-F1
#
_entry.id   AF-A0A9I9EK22-F1
#
_cell.length_a   1.000
_cell.length_b   1.000
_cell.length_c   1.000
_cell.angle_alpha   90.00
_cell.angle_beta   90.00
_cell.angle_gamma   90.00
#
_symmetry.space_group_name_H-M   'P 1'
#
loop_
_entity.id
_entity.type
_entity.pdbx_description
1 polymer ?
#
loop_
_entity_poly.entity_id
_entity_poly.type
_entity_poly.pdbx_seq_one_letter_code
_entity_poly.pdbx_strand_id
1 'polypeptide(L)'
;MLLINGLSGSLKLLWDSTLTNEQKEAIKTHRTRVKRTIKVEEGTSATQEVEEELEDVVETLLYAINRHFGLGNDTDVDNPRKIIKNLNCYSMGNLRCYKDIFLLRIYIFKDCNARHWKETLIDKLPSFMIERVYNSVNKTYPEQIPWKNLTYAQLTAKIIESGLDICNEIKI
;
A
#
# COMPACT_ATOMS: atom_id res chain seq x y z
N MET A 1 26.27 -16.02 1.20
CA MET A 1 25.41 -15.75 2.40
C MET A 1 25.47 -14.26 2.81
N LEU A 2 25.14 -13.33 1.89
CA LEU A 2 25.19 -11.87 2.13
C LEU A 2 23.82 -11.30 2.60
N LEU A 3 22.71 -11.94 2.25
CA LEU A 3 21.36 -11.46 2.53
C LEU A 3 20.99 -11.45 4.01
N ILE A 4 21.43 -12.45 4.78
CA ILE A 4 21.07 -12.58 6.21
C ILE A 4 21.74 -11.48 7.05
N ASN A 5 22.96 -11.08 6.69
CA ASN A 5 23.71 -10.04 7.40
C ASN A 5 23.13 -8.63 7.21
N GLY A 6 22.27 -8.43 6.20
CA GLY A 6 21.57 -7.16 5.95
C GLY A 6 20.18 -7.06 6.57
N LEU A 7 19.64 -8.14 7.13
CA LEU A 7 18.32 -8.12 7.76
C LEU A 7 18.39 -7.35 9.10
N SER A 8 17.54 -6.34 9.24
CA SER A 8 17.44 -5.53 10.46
C SER A 8 15.98 -5.35 10.90
N GLY A 9 15.77 -5.05 12.18
CA GLY A 9 14.44 -4.80 12.73
C GLY A 9 13.49 -6.00 12.59
N SER A 10 12.25 -5.74 12.16
CA SER A 10 11.18 -6.75 12.06
C SER A 10 11.52 -7.91 11.13
N LEU A 11 12.36 -7.68 10.11
CA LEU A 11 12.82 -8.71 9.19
C LEU A 11 13.77 -9.71 9.86
N LYS A 12 14.63 -9.23 10.77
CA LYS A 12 15.52 -10.10 11.57
C LYS A 12 14.73 -10.89 12.61
N LEU A 13 13.79 -10.23 13.29
CA LEU A 13 12.91 -10.89 14.26
C LEU A 13 12.09 -12.01 13.60
N LEU A 14 11.58 -11.77 12.38
CA LEU A 14 10.89 -12.79 11.59
C LEU A 14 11.82 -13.95 11.20
N TRP A 15 13.03 -13.64 10.71
CA TRP A 15 14.03 -14.65 10.35
C TRP A 15 14.40 -15.53 11.54
N ASP A 16 14.58 -14.95 12.72
CA ASP A 16 15.05 -15.69 13.89
C ASP A 16 13.91 -16.45 14.60
N SER A 17 12.70 -15.88 14.67
CA SER A 17 11.61 -16.42 15.50
C SER A 17 10.51 -17.20 14.77
N THR A 18 10.23 -16.87 13.50
CA THR A 18 8.98 -17.28 12.84
C THR A 18 9.17 -18.33 11.75
N LEU A 19 10.32 -18.34 11.08
CA LEU A 19 10.64 -19.33 10.04
C LEU A 19 11.16 -20.62 10.69
N THR A 20 10.61 -21.77 10.30
CA THR A 20 11.17 -23.07 10.70
C THR A 20 12.47 -23.35 9.96
N ASN A 21 13.33 -24.21 10.51
CA ASN A 21 14.60 -24.55 9.86
C ASN A 21 14.41 -25.09 8.44
N GLU A 22 13.35 -25.85 8.18
CA GLU A 22 13.00 -26.33 6.84
C GLU A 22 12.68 -25.18 5.87
N GLN A 23 11.96 -24.15 6.31
CA GLN A 23 11.66 -22.97 5.48
C GLN A 23 12.92 -22.13 5.24
N LYS A 24 13.80 -22.01 6.24
CA LYS A 24 15.09 -21.33 6.08
C LYS A 24 15.97 -22.05 5.06
N GLU A 25 16.00 -23.38 5.09
CA GLU A 25 16.75 -24.17 4.12
C GLU A 25 16.11 -24.12 2.72
N ALA A 26 14.78 -24.15 2.63
CA ALA A 26 14.08 -23.96 1.36
C ALA A 26 14.38 -22.59 0.72
N ILE A 27 14.49 -21.53 1.52
CA ILE A 27 14.86 -20.18 1.04
C ILE A 27 16.33 -20.13 0.62
N LYS A 28 17.23 -20.79 1.36
CA LYS A 28 18.67 -20.85 1.01
C LYS A 28 18.96 -21.68 -0.24
N THR A 29 18.16 -22.71 -0.49
CA THR A 29 18.39 -23.68 -1.57
C THR A 29 17.54 -23.42 -2.82
N HIS A 30 16.66 -22.41 -2.78
CA HIS A 30 15.87 -22.05 -3.94
C HIS A 30 16.76 -21.53 -5.07
N ARG A 31 16.74 -22.24 -6.20
CA ARG A 31 17.42 -21.86 -7.44
C ARG A 31 16.38 -21.71 -8.52
N THR A 32 16.36 -20.54 -9.15
CA THR A 32 15.53 -20.31 -10.33
C THR A 32 16.36 -20.65 -11.55
N ARG A 33 15.86 -21.55 -12.40
CA ARG A 33 16.48 -21.83 -13.70
C ARG A 33 16.20 -20.66 -14.62
N VAL A 34 17.21 -19.87 -14.93
CA VAL A 34 17.10 -18.77 -15.89
C VAL A 34 17.62 -19.27 -17.23
N LYS A 35 16.73 -19.39 -18.21
CA LYS A 35 17.14 -19.61 -19.60
C LYS A 35 17.60 -18.27 -20.18
N ARG A 36 18.90 -18.10 -20.41
CA ARG A 36 19.41 -16.96 -21.20
C ARG A 36 19.58 -17.39 -22.65
N THR A 37 18.92 -16.69 -23.56
CA THR A 37 19.15 -16.82 -25.00
C THR A 37 20.26 -15.85 -25.40
N ILE A 38 21.48 -16.35 -25.61
CA ILE A 38 22.58 -15.52 -26.13
C ILE A 38 22.48 -15.56 -27.66
N LYS A 39 22.22 -14.41 -28.29
CA LYS A 39 22.40 -14.27 -29.74
C LYS A 39 23.88 -13.99 -29.98
N VAL A 40 24.60 -14.95 -30.55
CA VAL A 40 25.94 -14.73 -31.09
C VAL A 40 25.77 -14.21 -32.50
N GLU A 41 26.12 -12.95 -32.75
CA GLU A 41 26.28 -12.44 -34.11
C GLU A 41 27.61 -12.99 -34.65
N GLU A 42 27.52 -14.07 -35.42
CA GLU A 42 28.36 -14.28 -36.62
C GLU A 42 27.84 -15.49 -37.41
N GLY A 43 27.19 -15.21 -38.54
CA GLY A 43 27.19 -16.04 -39.74
C GLY A 43 26.37 -17.34 -39.79
N THR A 44 26.00 -17.97 -38.68
CA THR A 44 25.18 -19.21 -38.74
C THR A 44 24.24 -19.31 -37.54
N SER A 45 22.95 -19.42 -37.82
CA SER A 45 21.85 -19.47 -36.85
C SER A 45 21.94 -20.68 -35.92
N ALA A 46 22.76 -20.60 -34.87
CA ALA A 46 22.77 -21.55 -33.77
C ALA A 46 22.44 -20.80 -32.47
N THR A 47 21.19 -20.87 -32.03
CA THR A 47 20.78 -20.48 -30.68
C THR A 47 21.31 -21.52 -29.69
N GLN A 48 22.32 -21.16 -28.90
CA GLN A 48 22.66 -21.93 -27.70
C GLN A 48 21.75 -21.48 -26.55
N GLU A 49 20.88 -22.38 -26.09
CA GLU A 49 20.20 -22.24 -24.80
C GLU A 49 21.22 -22.56 -23.70
N VAL A 50 21.71 -21.52 -23.02
CA VAL A 50 22.52 -21.71 -21.81
C VAL A 50 21.58 -21.68 -20.61
N GLU A 51 21.43 -22.82 -19.95
CA GLU A 51 20.66 -22.98 -18.73
C GLU A 51 21.55 -22.54 -17.55
N GLU A 52 21.42 -21.27 -17.11
CA GLU A 52 22.14 -20.77 -15.95
C GLU A 52 21.25 -20.93 -14.70
N GLU A 53 21.73 -21.70 -13.72
CA GLU A 53 21.14 -21.74 -12.38
C GLU A 53 21.63 -20.53 -11.59
N LEU A 54 20.81 -19.47 -11.51
CA LEU A 54 21.09 -18.33 -10.64
C LEU A 54 20.34 -18.50 -9.31
N GLU A 55 21.05 -18.22 -8.21
CA GLU A 55 20.48 -18.11 -6.88
C GLU A 55 19.58 -16.86 -6.81
N ASP A 56 18.29 -17.00 -7.13
CA ASP A 56 17.31 -15.91 -6.95
C ASP A 56 16.76 -15.90 -5.53
N VAL A 57 17.68 -15.65 -4.60
CA VAL A 57 17.38 -15.53 -3.17
C VAL A 57 16.51 -14.29 -2.91
N VAL A 58 16.51 -13.30 -3.81
CA VAL A 58 15.74 -12.07 -3.68
C VAL A 58 14.27 -12.31 -4.01
N GLU A 59 13.95 -12.97 -5.13
CA GLU A 59 12.58 -13.32 -5.50
C GLU A 59 11.95 -14.27 -4.47
N THR A 60 12.74 -15.22 -3.97
CA THR A 60 12.30 -16.16 -2.93
C THR A 60 12.06 -15.46 -1.60
N LEU A 61 12.94 -14.53 -1.20
CA LEU A 61 12.76 -13.74 0.01
C LEU A 61 11.54 -12.83 -0.13
N LEU A 62 11.36 -12.20 -1.28
CA LEU A 62 10.19 -11.38 -1.58
C LEU A 62 8.89 -12.21 -1.52
N TYR A 63 8.91 -13.42 -2.09
CA TYR A 63 7.80 -14.36 -2.00
C TYR A 63 7.53 -14.82 -0.56
N ALA A 64 8.57 -15.13 0.21
CA ALA A 64 8.44 -15.52 1.61
C ALA A 64 7.89 -14.37 2.48
N ILE A 65 8.36 -13.14 2.26
CA ILE A 65 7.83 -11.92 2.90
C ILE A 65 6.36 -11.73 2.53
N ASN A 66 6.02 -11.80 1.23
CA ASN A 66 4.64 -11.64 0.76
C ASN A 66 3.71 -12.71 1.35
N ARG A 67 4.16 -13.96 1.41
CA ARG A 67 3.42 -15.10 1.95
C ARG A 67 3.25 -15.04 3.47
N HIS A 68 4.27 -14.63 4.23
CA HIS A 68 4.22 -14.62 5.70
C HIS A 68 3.60 -13.35 6.27
N PHE A 69 3.81 -12.18 5.66
CA PHE A 69 3.17 -10.94 6.10
C PHE A 69 1.78 -10.72 5.50
N GLY A 70 1.32 -11.62 4.62
CA GLY A 70 0.03 -11.47 3.94
C GLY A 70 -0.05 -10.19 3.10
N LEU A 71 1.09 -9.70 2.59
CA LEU A 71 1.12 -8.54 1.69
C LEU A 71 0.50 -8.85 0.32
N GLY A 72 0.27 -10.13 0.04
CA GLY A 72 -0.56 -10.60 -1.05
C GLY A 72 -0.65 -12.12 -1.00
N ASN A 73 -1.76 -12.62 -0.49
CA ASN A 73 -2.40 -13.87 -0.88
C ASN A 73 -3.65 -14.02 -0.04
N ASP A 74 -4.73 -13.40 -0.49
CA ASP A 74 -6.06 -13.92 -0.18
C ASP A 74 -6.71 -14.17 -1.54
N THR A 75 -7.04 -15.43 -1.80
CA THR A 75 -8.02 -15.77 -2.84
C THR A 75 -9.40 -15.18 -2.56
N ASP A 76 -9.56 -14.51 -1.41
CA ASP A 76 -10.62 -13.57 -1.05
C ASP A 76 -10.04 -12.16 -0.80
N VAL A 77 -9.23 -11.61 -1.71
CA VAL A 77 -8.96 -10.16 -1.69
C VAL A 77 -10.32 -9.51 -1.86
N ASP A 78 -10.96 -9.13 -0.76
CA ASP A 78 -12.08 -8.22 -0.77
C ASP A 78 -11.66 -7.09 -1.69
N ASN A 79 -12.30 -7.04 -2.86
CA ASN A 79 -11.98 -6.11 -3.93
C ASN A 79 -11.61 -4.79 -3.26
N PRO A 80 -10.42 -4.19 -3.45
CA PRO A 80 -10.00 -3.03 -2.66
C PRO A 80 -11.07 -1.92 -2.67
N ARG A 81 -11.92 -1.89 -3.71
CA ARG A 81 -13.12 -1.05 -3.79
C ARG A 81 -14.17 -1.38 -2.71
N LYS A 82 -14.44 -2.66 -2.45
CA LYS A 82 -15.29 -3.17 -1.35
C LYS A 82 -14.71 -2.80 0.01
N ILE A 83 -13.39 -2.88 0.21
CA ILE A 83 -12.74 -2.44 1.46
C ILE A 83 -13.00 -0.95 1.69
N ILE A 84 -12.72 -0.08 0.70
CA ILE A 84 -12.97 1.36 0.82
C ILE A 84 -14.47 1.65 1.00
N LYS A 85 -15.35 0.91 0.31
CA LYS A 85 -16.80 1.06 0.44
C LYS A 85 -17.30 0.75 1.86
N ASN A 86 -16.68 -0.21 2.54
CA ASN A 86 -17.02 -0.62 3.90
C ASN A 86 -16.23 0.16 4.97
N LEU A 87 -15.22 0.93 4.58
CA LEU A 87 -14.43 1.75 5.47
C LEU A 87 -15.25 2.97 5.93
N ASN A 88 -15.51 3.05 7.23
CA ASN A 88 -16.16 4.20 7.88
C ASN A 88 -15.30 4.66 9.05
N CYS A 89 -15.22 5.97 9.26
CA CYS A 89 -14.60 6.55 10.45
C CYS A 89 -15.67 6.72 11.55
N TYR A 90 -15.64 5.86 12.56
CA TYR A 90 -16.64 5.88 13.64
C TYR A 90 -16.40 6.97 14.70
N SER A 91 -15.16 7.43 14.86
CA SER A 91 -14.77 8.38 15.92
C SER A 91 -13.49 9.11 15.56
N MET A 92 -13.31 10.30 16.13
CA MET A 92 -12.10 11.12 16.04
C MET A 92 -10.82 10.35 16.43
N GLY A 93 -10.90 9.46 17.42
CA GLY A 93 -9.76 8.63 17.81
C GLY A 93 -9.28 7.68 16.70
N ASN A 94 -10.20 7.29 15.80
CA ASN A 94 -9.91 6.40 14.67
C ASN A 94 -9.55 7.16 13.38
N LEU A 95 -9.52 8.51 13.40
CA LEU A 95 -9.30 9.33 12.22
C LEU A 95 -7.93 9.07 11.58
N ARG A 96 -6.89 8.87 12.41
CA ARG A 96 -5.53 8.53 11.92
C ARG A 96 -5.56 7.20 11.16
N CYS A 97 -6.06 6.14 11.79
CA CYS A 97 -6.13 4.81 11.18
C CYS A 97 -6.99 4.81 9.91
N TYR A 98 -8.14 5.49 9.96
CA TYR A 98 -9.03 5.65 8.81
C TYR A 98 -8.30 6.28 7.61
N LYS A 99 -7.63 7.43 7.83
CA LYS A 99 -6.86 8.13 6.79
C LYS A 99 -5.77 7.23 6.19
N ASP A 100 -4.99 6.58 7.05
CA ASP A 100 -3.84 5.78 6.61
C ASP A 100 -4.30 4.57 5.80
N ILE A 101 -5.37 3.88 6.22
CA ILE A 101 -5.97 2.78 5.47
C ILE A 101 -6.57 3.28 4.14
N PHE A 102 -7.31 4.38 4.15
CA PHE A 102 -7.92 4.94 2.95
C PHE A 102 -6.84 5.28 1.91
N LEU A 103 -5.79 6.00 2.32
CA LEU A 103 -4.70 6.41 1.44
C LEU A 103 -3.92 5.19 0.91
N LEU A 104 -3.61 4.22 1.76
CA LEU A 104 -2.90 3.00 1.32
C LEU A 104 -3.70 2.24 0.25
N ARG A 105 -5.03 2.20 0.38
CA ARG A 105 -5.89 1.47 -0.55
C ARG A 105 -6.22 2.25 -1.81
N ILE A 106 -6.38 3.57 -1.74
CA ILE A 106 -6.79 4.38 -2.90
C ILE A 106 -5.72 4.45 -3.98
N TYR A 107 -4.43 4.49 -3.60
CA TYR A 107 -3.32 4.56 -4.56
C TYR A 107 -3.11 3.29 -5.38
N ILE A 108 -3.81 2.20 -5.04
CA ILE A 108 -3.83 0.97 -5.84
C ILE A 108 -4.68 1.17 -7.12
N PHE A 109 -5.61 2.11 -7.13
CA PHE A 109 -6.51 2.35 -8.26
C PHE A 109 -5.92 3.28 -9.32
N LYS A 110 -6.12 2.94 -10.59
CA LYS A 110 -5.77 3.80 -11.74
C LYS A 110 -6.57 5.11 -11.76
N ASP A 111 -7.81 5.06 -11.27
CA ASP A 111 -8.74 6.18 -11.20
C ASP A 111 -8.73 6.88 -9.83
N CYS A 112 -7.67 6.74 -9.02
CA CYS A 112 -7.57 7.29 -7.67
C CYS A 112 -7.84 8.80 -7.60
N ASN A 113 -7.48 9.58 -8.61
CA ASN A 113 -7.68 11.04 -8.63
C ASN A 113 -9.11 11.47 -8.99
N ALA A 114 -10.03 10.54 -9.25
CA ALA A 114 -11.40 10.86 -9.58
C ALA A 114 -12.14 11.53 -8.41
N ARG A 115 -13.07 12.43 -8.77
CA ARG A 115 -13.88 13.21 -7.81
C ARG A 115 -14.58 12.33 -6.77
N HIS A 116 -15.18 11.22 -7.22
CA HIS A 116 -15.96 10.33 -6.37
C HIS A 116 -15.15 9.78 -5.17
N TRP A 117 -13.86 9.49 -5.35
CA TRP A 117 -13.02 9.01 -4.26
C TRP A 117 -12.69 10.10 -3.24
N LYS A 118 -12.57 11.36 -3.68
CA LYS A 118 -12.31 12.50 -2.80
C LYS A 118 -13.55 12.86 -1.98
N GLU A 119 -14.73 12.77 -2.57
CA GLU A 119 -16.01 12.90 -1.87
C GLU A 119 -16.19 11.74 -0.89
N THR A 120 -15.94 10.50 -1.32
CA THR A 120 -15.99 9.31 -0.44
C THR A 120 -15.08 9.46 0.78
N LEU A 121 -13.88 10.05 0.65
CA LEU A 121 -13.00 10.28 1.79
C LEU A 121 -13.68 11.14 2.89
N ILE A 122 -14.47 12.14 2.49
CA ILE A 122 -15.17 13.06 3.39
C ILE A 122 -16.46 12.41 3.89
N ASP A 123 -17.28 11.84 3.01
CA ASP A 123 -18.61 11.30 3.32
C ASP A 123 -18.57 10.11 4.30
N LYS A 124 -17.39 9.49 4.44
CA LYS A 124 -17.13 8.37 5.36
C LYS A 124 -16.65 8.81 6.75
N LEU A 125 -16.58 10.12 7.01
CA LEU A 125 -16.31 10.69 8.32
C LEU A 125 -17.56 10.67 9.23
N PRO A 126 -17.42 10.90 10.55
CA PRO A 126 -18.57 11.13 11.42
C PRO A 126 -19.41 12.33 10.93
N SER A 127 -20.75 12.25 11.03
CA SER A 127 -21.68 13.23 10.45
C SER A 127 -21.36 14.69 10.78
N PHE A 128 -21.04 14.99 12.03
CA PHE A 128 -20.68 16.34 12.49
C PHE A 128 -19.37 16.86 11.87
N MET A 129 -18.42 15.97 11.54
CA MET A 129 -17.20 16.35 10.84
C MET A 129 -17.45 16.61 9.36
N ILE A 130 -18.32 15.82 8.72
CA ILE A 130 -18.61 15.94 7.28
C ILE A 130 -18.99 17.40 6.96
N GLU A 131 -19.96 17.93 7.70
CA GLU A 131 -20.44 19.30 7.51
C GLU A 131 -19.33 20.34 7.74
N ARG A 132 -18.54 20.17 8.81
CA ARG A 132 -17.42 21.09 9.12
C ARG A 132 -16.35 21.09 8.02
N VAL A 133 -16.02 19.92 7.49
CA VAL A 133 -15.03 19.77 6.42
C VAL A 133 -15.54 20.40 5.14
N TYR A 134 -16.79 20.15 4.73
CA TYR A 134 -17.37 20.79 3.55
C TYR A 134 -17.44 22.33 3.71
N ASN A 135 -17.79 22.84 4.89
CA ASN A 135 -17.77 24.27 5.17
C ASN A 135 -16.36 24.86 5.06
N SER A 136 -15.34 24.17 5.58
CA SER A 136 -13.93 24.58 5.48
C SER A 136 -13.43 24.59 4.03
N VAL A 137 -13.81 23.58 3.24
CA VAL A 137 -13.48 23.48 1.82
C VAL A 137 -14.19 24.55 1.00
N ASN A 138 -15.49 24.77 1.23
CA ASN A 138 -16.27 25.83 0.56
C ASN A 138 -15.75 27.23 0.90
N LYS A 139 -15.32 27.47 2.13
CA LYS A 139 -14.68 28.73 2.53
C LYS A 139 -13.37 28.97 1.78
N THR A 140 -12.64 27.91 1.47
CA THR A 140 -11.38 27.97 0.71
C THR A 140 -11.62 28.12 -0.79
N TYR A 141 -12.69 27.52 -1.32
CA TYR A 141 -13.05 27.52 -2.73
C TYR A 141 -14.53 27.93 -2.92
N PRO A 142 -14.84 29.24 -2.84
CA PRO A 142 -16.22 29.73 -2.80
C PRO A 142 -16.99 29.58 -4.12
N GLU A 143 -16.32 29.62 -5.26
CA GLU A 143 -16.97 29.49 -6.58
C GLU A 143 -17.20 28.04 -6.97
N GLN A 144 -16.14 27.22 -6.93
CA GLN A 144 -16.20 25.80 -7.28
C GLN A 144 -15.01 25.05 -6.68
N ILE A 145 -15.27 23.88 -6.10
CA ILE A 145 -14.19 23.00 -5.59
C ILE A 145 -13.45 22.36 -6.77
N PRO A 146 -12.15 22.63 -6.96
CA PRO A 146 -11.37 22.09 -8.08
C PRO A 146 -10.93 20.66 -7.78
N TRP A 147 -11.87 19.70 -7.78
CA TRP A 147 -11.63 18.30 -7.40
C TRP A 147 -10.50 17.63 -8.18
N LYS A 148 -10.23 18.04 -9.43
CA LYS A 148 -9.13 17.48 -10.23
C LYS A 148 -7.76 17.90 -9.70
N ASN A 149 -7.61 19.16 -9.30
CA ASN A 149 -6.34 19.74 -8.88
C ASN A 149 -6.09 19.57 -7.37
N LEU A 150 -7.16 19.31 -6.61
CA LEU A 150 -7.08 19.12 -5.16
C LEU A 150 -6.40 17.80 -4.82
N THR A 151 -5.31 17.86 -4.06
CA THR A 151 -4.58 16.66 -3.64
C THR A 151 -5.21 16.02 -2.41
N TYR A 152 -4.98 14.71 -2.23
CA TYR A 152 -5.36 14.01 -1.01
C TYR A 152 -4.72 14.62 0.24
N ALA A 153 -3.48 15.11 0.13
CA ALA A 153 -2.80 15.80 1.22
C ALA A 153 -3.57 17.04 1.68
N GLN A 154 -3.98 17.91 0.75
CA GLN A 154 -4.77 19.11 1.05
C GLN A 154 -6.13 18.76 1.69
N LEU A 155 -6.81 17.73 1.19
CA LEU A 155 -8.06 17.25 1.79
C LEU A 155 -7.84 16.75 3.21
N THR A 156 -6.82 15.92 3.43
CA THR A 156 -6.52 15.39 4.76
C THR A 156 -6.10 16.49 5.74
N ALA A 157 -5.41 17.53 5.28
CA ALA A 157 -5.11 18.70 6.10
C ALA A 157 -6.39 19.41 6.55
N LYS A 158 -7.34 19.63 5.64
CA LYS A 158 -8.65 20.22 5.98
C LYS A 158 -9.46 19.38 6.95
N ILE A 159 -9.40 18.05 6.82
CA ILE A 159 -10.03 17.11 7.76
C ILE A 159 -9.42 17.24 9.16
N ILE A 160 -8.09 17.33 9.26
CA ILE A 160 -7.38 17.48 10.53
C ILE A 160 -7.67 18.85 11.16
N GLU A 161 -7.59 19.94 10.39
CA GLU A 161 -7.95 21.30 10.84
C GLU A 161 -9.37 21.32 11.41
N SER A 162 -10.34 20.80 10.66
CA SER A 162 -11.74 20.75 11.11
C SER A 162 -11.90 19.91 12.39
N GLY A 163 -11.16 18.82 12.50
CA GLY A 163 -11.15 17.99 13.71
C GLY A 163 -10.57 18.71 14.93
N LEU A 164 -9.49 19.46 14.76
CA LEU A 164 -8.89 20.26 15.84
C LEU A 164 -9.81 21.39 16.30
N ASP A 165 -10.47 22.08 15.37
CA ASP A 165 -11.45 23.12 15.69
C ASP A 165 -12.58 22.57 16.56
N ILE A 166 -13.14 21.42 16.19
CA ILE A 166 -14.20 20.75 16.96
C ILE A 166 -13.69 20.36 18.36
N CYS A 167 -12.48 19.81 18.46
CA CYS A 167 -11.90 19.47 19.75
C CYS A 167 -11.67 20.70 20.65
N ASN A 168 -11.37 21.85 20.07
CA ASN A 168 -11.22 23.11 20.81
C ASN A 168 -12.56 23.68 21.26
N GLU A 169 -13.61 23.56 20.44
CA GLU A 169 -14.98 23.99 20.79
C GLU A 169 -15.60 23.14 21.92
N ILE A 170 -15.29 21.83 21.97
CA ILE A 170 -15.80 20.93 23.02
C ILE A 170 -15.05 21.12 24.36
N LYS A 171 -13.85 21.68 24.34
CA LYS A 171 -13.03 21.93 25.56
C LYS A 171 -13.49 23.14 26.38
N ILE A 172 -14.69 23.69 26.11
CA ILE A 172 -15.31 24.77 26.89
C ILE A 172 -15.96 24.19 28.15
#